data_AF-A0A516SIB7-F1
#
_entry.id   AF-A0A516SIB7-F1
#
_cell.length_a   1.000
_cell.length_b   1.000
_cell.length_c   1.000
_cell.angle_alpha   90.00
_cell.angle_beta   90.00
_cell.angle_gamma   90.00
#
_symmetry.space_group_name_H-M   'P 1'
#
loop_
_entity.id
_entity.type
_entity.pdbx_description
1 polymer ?
#
loop_
_entity_poly.entity_id
_entity_poly.type
_entity_poly.pdbx_seq_one_letter_code
_entity_poly.pdbx_strand_id
1 'polypeptide(L)'
;MFTRLVLLALLSPVAFAAPSKSKAEPIVLADKYSPIFYEHLQGKERTRCEQYVRELTLMAKRQQMGIRPGDATKMTAKRQLIEANYDKYCLRLQK
;
A
#
# COMPACT_ATOMS: atom_id res chain seq x y z
N MET A 1 54.99 -4.75 -3.05
CA MET A 1 54.92 -5.43 -4.36
C MET A 1 53.73 -4.86 -5.12
N PHE A 2 54.01 -4.17 -6.23
CA PHE A 2 53.03 -3.53 -7.11
C PHE A 2 52.63 -4.50 -8.23
N THR A 3 51.35 -4.81 -8.39
CA THR A 3 50.84 -5.50 -9.60
C THR A 3 49.50 -4.94 -10.03
N ARG A 4 49.63 -3.95 -10.92
CA ARG A 4 48.86 -3.60 -12.12
C ARG A 4 47.36 -3.93 -12.20
N LEU A 5 46.61 -2.83 -12.40
CA LEU A 5 45.36 -2.76 -13.14
C LEU A 5 45.42 -3.54 -14.46
N VAL A 6 44.35 -4.28 -14.78
CA VAL A 6 43.88 -4.46 -16.15
C VAL A 6 42.40 -4.11 -16.17
N LEU A 7 42.13 -2.92 -16.72
CA LEU A 7 40.83 -2.48 -17.19
C LEU A 7 40.43 -3.40 -18.37
N LEU A 8 39.28 -4.06 -18.30
CA LEU A 8 38.55 -4.46 -19.50
C LEU A 8 37.17 -3.82 -19.46
N ALA A 9 37.06 -2.72 -20.18
CA ALA A 9 35.80 -2.20 -20.66
C ALA A 9 35.30 -3.17 -21.75
N LEU A 10 34.17 -3.84 -21.50
CA LEU A 10 33.38 -4.49 -22.53
C LEU A 10 32.05 -3.77 -22.62
N LEU A 11 31.92 -3.04 -23.72
CA LEU A 11 30.77 -2.30 -24.13
C LEU A 11 29.61 -3.25 -24.47
N SER A 12 28.40 -2.73 -24.21
CA SER A 12 27.12 -3.02 -24.87
C SER A 12 26.30 -4.20 -24.34
N PRO A 13 24.96 -4.18 -24.46
CA PRO A 13 24.04 -3.05 -24.70
C PRO A 13 23.17 -2.77 -23.48
N VAL A 14 22.81 -1.50 -23.27
CA VAL A 14 21.68 -1.12 -22.42
C VAL A 14 20.45 -1.72 -23.09
N ALA A 15 20.06 -2.92 -22.63
CA ALA A 15 18.74 -3.45 -22.89
C ALA A 15 17.77 -2.48 -22.21
N PHE A 16 17.27 -1.51 -22.97
CA PHE A 16 16.01 -0.86 -22.71
C PHE A 16 14.96 -1.97 -22.75
N ALA A 17 14.82 -2.67 -21.63
CA ALA A 17 13.61 -3.38 -21.30
C ALA A 17 12.54 -2.30 -21.26
N ALA A 18 11.82 -2.15 -22.37
CA ALA A 18 10.54 -1.48 -22.39
C ALA A 18 9.78 -1.99 -21.17
N PRO A 19 9.20 -1.12 -20.33
CA PRO A 19 8.39 -1.56 -19.22
C PRO A 19 7.24 -2.38 -19.82
N SER A 20 7.44 -3.70 -19.79
CA SER A 20 6.41 -4.71 -19.97
C SER A 20 5.25 -4.21 -19.15
N LYS A 21 4.09 -4.06 -19.78
CA LYS A 21 2.79 -3.79 -19.15
C LYS A 21 2.72 -4.57 -17.85
N SER A 22 3.16 -3.95 -16.76
CA SER A 22 2.78 -4.35 -15.42
C SER A 22 1.34 -3.94 -15.41
N LYS A 23 0.47 -4.89 -15.77
CA LYS A 23 -0.90 -4.88 -15.31
C LYS A 23 -0.74 -4.66 -13.82
N ALA A 24 -0.90 -3.41 -13.38
CA ALA A 24 -0.80 -3.06 -11.99
C ALA A 24 -1.70 -4.08 -11.29
N GLU A 25 -1.09 -5.01 -10.55
CA GLU A 25 -1.86 -5.91 -9.73
C GLU A 25 -2.76 -4.98 -8.91
N PRO A 26 -4.07 -5.25 -8.89
CA PRO A 26 -4.99 -4.41 -8.14
C PRO A 26 -4.38 -4.26 -6.75
N ILE A 27 -4.27 -3.03 -6.23
CA ILE A 27 -3.86 -2.86 -4.84
C ILE A 27 -4.99 -3.46 -4.02
N VAL A 28 -4.79 -4.72 -3.64
CA VAL A 28 -5.76 -5.48 -2.88
C VAL A 28 -5.63 -4.99 -1.44
N LEU A 29 -6.67 -4.31 -0.95
CA LEU A 29 -6.80 -4.09 0.48
C LEU A 29 -6.82 -5.45 1.16
N ALA A 30 -6.12 -5.59 2.29
CA ALA A 30 -6.15 -6.82 3.07
C ALA A 30 -7.59 -7.26 3.36
N ASP A 31 -7.84 -8.57 3.34
CA ASP A 31 -9.18 -9.14 3.47
C ASP A 31 -9.90 -8.69 4.74
N LYS A 32 -9.14 -8.40 5.81
CA LYS A 32 -9.67 -7.90 7.09
C LYS A 32 -10.50 -6.61 6.97
N TYR A 33 -10.36 -5.85 5.88
CA TYR A 33 -11.14 -4.65 5.60
C TYR A 33 -12.47 -4.93 4.88
N SER A 34 -12.79 -6.20 4.63
CA SER A 34 -14.02 -6.59 3.97
C SER A 34 -15.24 -6.14 4.79
N PRO A 35 -16.32 -5.66 4.12
CA PRO A 35 -17.59 -5.33 4.76
C PRO A 35 -18.13 -6.41 5.68
N ILE A 36 -17.86 -7.68 5.38
CA ILE A 36 -18.31 -8.85 6.14
C ILE A 36 -17.89 -8.75 7.63
N PHE A 37 -16.71 -8.20 7.92
CA PHE A 37 -16.21 -8.15 9.30
C PHE A 37 -16.90 -7.12 10.19
N TYR A 38 -17.58 -6.13 9.61
CA TYR A 38 -18.27 -5.07 10.34
C TYR A 38 -19.74 -4.90 9.94
N GLU A 39 -20.29 -5.82 9.14
CA GLU A 39 -21.67 -5.81 8.68
C GLU A 39 -22.68 -5.83 9.84
N HIS A 40 -22.31 -6.53 10.92
CA HIS A 40 -23.10 -6.63 12.15
C HIS A 40 -23.12 -5.33 12.98
N LEU A 41 -22.22 -4.38 12.72
CA LEU A 41 -22.20 -3.10 13.43
C LEU A 41 -23.35 -2.21 12.94
N GLN A 42 -23.86 -1.36 13.84
CA GLN A 42 -24.95 -0.44 13.52
C GLN A 42 -24.62 1.01 13.89
N GLY A 43 -25.31 1.94 13.26
CA GLY A 43 -25.18 3.38 13.51
C GLY A 43 -23.74 3.87 13.40
N LYS A 44 -23.27 4.58 14.44
CA LYS A 44 -21.97 5.27 14.45
C LYS A 44 -20.76 4.33 14.33
N GLU A 45 -20.89 3.08 14.77
CA GLU A 45 -19.79 2.11 14.70
C GLU A 45 -19.56 1.66 13.26
N ARG A 46 -20.64 1.31 12.55
CA ARG A 46 -20.59 0.96 11.13
C ARG A 46 -20.07 2.11 10.28
N THR A 47 -20.58 3.32 10.48
CA THR A 47 -20.11 4.51 9.73
C THR A 47 -18.62 4.75 9.91
N ARG A 48 -18.08 4.54 11.12
CA ARG A 48 -16.64 4.66 11.39
C ARG A 48 -15.83 3.64 10.60
N CYS A 49 -16.26 2.37 10.60
CA CYS A 49 -15.58 1.30 9.87
C CYS A 49 -15.62 1.51 8.36
N GLU A 50 -16.78 1.90 7.81
CA GLU A 50 -16.91 2.28 6.40
C GLU A 50 -15.99 3.44 6.03
N GLN A 51 -15.84 4.43 6.91
CA GLN A 51 -14.94 5.55 6.69
C GLN A 51 -13.47 5.12 6.66
N TYR A 52 -13.06 4.22 7.56
CA TYR A 52 -11.71 3.64 7.54
C TYR A 52 -11.42 2.89 6.24
N VAL A 53 -12.33 2.02 5.79
CA VAL A 53 -12.17 1.28 4.53
C VAL A 53 -12.11 2.24 3.33
N ARG A 54 -12.96 3.26 3.31
CA ARG A 54 -12.97 4.29 2.26
C ARG A 54 -11.63 5.02 2.19
N GLU A 55 -11.09 5.43 3.33
CA GLU A 55 -9.80 6.12 3.43
C GLU A 55 -8.65 5.23 2.95
N LEU A 56 -8.59 3.97 3.41
CA LEU A 56 -7.58 3.02 2.95
C LEU A 56 -7.66 2.78 1.44
N THR A 57 -8.87 2.73 0.88
CA THR A 57 -9.10 2.58 -0.57
C THR A 57 -8.63 3.81 -1.35
N LEU A 58 -8.90 5.02 -0.84
CA LEU A 58 -8.41 6.25 -1.44
C LEU A 58 -6.88 6.33 -1.40
N MET A 59 -6.27 5.89 -0.30
CA MET A 59 -4.82 5.85 -0.15
C MET A 59 -4.19 4.83 -1.12
N ALA A 60 -4.78 3.65 -1.28
CA ALA A 60 -4.39 2.68 -2.30
C ALA A 60 -4.43 3.29 -3.71
N LYS A 61 -5.55 3.92 -4.09
CA LYS A 61 -5.68 4.59 -5.40
C LYS A 61 -4.63 5.68 -5.61
N ARG A 62 -4.38 6.52 -4.59
CA ARG A 62 -3.34 7.56 -4.66
C ARG A 62 -1.96 6.95 -4.87
N GLN A 63 -1.66 5.83 -4.21
CA GLN A 63 -0.39 5.14 -4.35
C GLN A 63 -0.18 4.64 -5.79
N GLN A 64 -1.24 4.19 -6.47
CA GLN A 64 -1.20 3.80 -7.89
C GLN A 64 -0.95 4.99 -8.83
N MET A 65 -1.45 6.17 -8.50
CA MET A 65 -1.32 7.37 -9.33
C MET A 65 0.02 8.10 -9.18
N GLY A 66 0.87 7.67 -8.24
CA GLY A 66 2.12 8.35 -7.90
C GLY A 66 1.92 9.43 -6.83
N ILE A 67 2.69 9.35 -5.76
CA ILE A 67 2.59 10.21 -4.58
C ILE A 67 3.88 11.00 -4.38
N ARG A 68 3.76 12.27 -4.01
CA ARG A 68 4.90 13.12 -3.64
C ARG A 68 5.54 12.60 -2.33
N PRO A 69 6.88 12.62 -2.18
CA PRO A 69 7.55 12.05 -1.00
C PRO A 69 7.01 12.53 0.36
N GLY A 70 6.70 13.83 0.50
CA GLY A 70 6.13 14.38 1.73
C GLY A 70 4.70 13.91 2.05
N ASP A 71 3.93 13.55 1.02
CA ASP A 71 2.58 12.99 1.17
C ASP A 71 2.64 11.50 1.47
N ALA A 72 3.69 10.79 1.02
CA ALA A 72 3.91 9.38 1.32
C ALA A 72 4.07 9.15 2.83
N THR A 73 4.88 9.96 3.52
CA THR A 73 5.06 9.85 4.98
C THR A 73 3.75 10.09 5.74
N LYS A 74 2.98 11.11 5.34
CA LYS A 74 1.66 11.39 5.92
C LYS A 74 0.67 10.26 5.68
N MET A 75 0.69 9.67 4.49
CA MET A 75 -0.13 8.52 4.17
C MET A 75 0.25 7.30 5.00
N THR A 76 1.54 7.01 5.18
CA THR A 76 1.98 5.89 6.03
C THR A 76 1.52 6.07 7.46
N ALA A 77 1.70 7.27 8.04
CA ALA A 77 1.24 7.57 9.39
C ALA A 77 -0.28 7.44 9.55
N LYS A 78 -1.05 7.95 8.57
CA LYS A 78 -2.51 7.80 8.57
C LYS A 78 -2.95 6.34 8.40
N ARG A 79 -2.26 5.55 7.58
CA ARG A 79 -2.53 4.11 7.41
C ARG A 79 -2.36 3.36 8.74
N GLN A 80 -1.24 3.59 9.43
CA GLN A 80 -0.96 2.97 10.73
C GLN A 80 -2.01 3.36 11.79
N LEU A 81 -2.42 4.63 11.82
CA LEU A 81 -3.47 5.09 12.73
C LEU A 81 -4.82 4.43 12.42
N ILE A 82 -5.17 4.28 11.15
CA ILE A 82 -6.40 3.59 10.74
C ILE A 82 -6.31 2.11 11.14
N GLU A 83 -5.21 1.43 10.86
CA GLU A 83 -4.98 0.03 11.22
C GLU A 83 -5.19 -0.22 12.72
N ALA A 84 -4.55 0.57 13.57
CA ALA A 84 -4.66 0.44 15.02
C ALA A 84 -6.11 0.65 15.54
N ASN A 85 -6.84 1.59 14.94
CA ASN A 85 -8.23 1.86 15.31
C ASN A 85 -9.22 0.86 14.70
N TYR A 86 -8.93 0.36 13.50
CA TYR A 86 -9.78 -0.59 12.81
C TYR A 86 -9.86 -1.90 13.58
N ASP A 87 -8.72 -2.42 14.04
CA ASP A 87 -8.68 -3.66 14.82
C ASP A 87 -9.43 -3.48 16.16
N LYS A 88 -9.38 -2.29 16.77
CA LYS A 88 -10.07 -1.97 18.02
C LYS A 88 -11.60 -1.81 17.87
N TYR A 89 -12.05 -1.19 16.80
CA TYR A 89 -13.45 -0.75 16.66
C TYR A 89 -14.26 -1.57 15.65
N CYS A 90 -13.61 -2.23 14.69
CA CYS A 90 -14.26 -2.87 13.55
C CYS A 90 -14.07 -4.40 13.55
N LEU A 91 -12.92 -4.90 14.01
CA LEU A 91 -12.70 -6.34 14.19
C LEU A 91 -13.15 -6.79 15.58
N ARG A 92 -14.45 -6.71 15.87
CA ARG A 92 -15.03 -7.57 16.90
C ARG A 92 -15.20 -8.94 16.27
N LEU A 93 -14.17 -9.77 16.36
CA LEU A 93 -14.34 -11.20 16.17
C LEU A 93 -15.50 -11.61 17.08
N GLN A 94 -16.57 -12.15 16.48
CA GLN A 94 -17.57 -12.92 17.21
C GLN A 94 -16.77 -13.92 18.05
N LYS A 95 -16.73 -13.73 19.37
CA LYS A 95 -16.27 -14.75 20.30
C LYS A 95 -17.35 -15.82 20.38
#